data_AF-A0A2A4YD50-F1
#
_entry.id   AF-A0A2A4YD50-F1
#
_cell.length_a   1.000
_cell.length_b   1.000
_cell.length_c   1.000
_cell.angle_alpha   90.00
_cell.angle_beta   90.00
_cell.angle_gamma   90.00
#
_symmetry.space_group_name_H-M   'P 1'
#
loop_
_entity.id
_entity.type
_entity.pdbx_description
1 polymer ?
#
loop_
_entity_poly.entity_id
_entity_poly.type
_entity_poly.pdbx_seq_one_letter_code
_entity_poly.pdbx_strand_id
1 'polypeptide(L)'
;MALSIYEVYLCIMFFLNLERNMARTILTDAIWEKIEPLLPPQSGCWGRPSKSHRFVLEGILWIFRTGAPWRDLPEEYGPWSSCYNRFNRWSAKGIWQTIWQALQR
;
A
#
# COMPACT_ATOMS: atom_id res chain seq x y z
N MET A 1 -11.74 14.18 24.98
CA MET A 1 -10.55 13.41 24.55
C MET A 1 -10.43 13.55 23.03
N ALA A 2 -10.03 14.75 22.60
CA ALA A 2 -9.95 15.14 21.19
C ALA A 2 -8.61 14.65 20.61
N LEU A 3 -8.59 13.40 20.17
CA LEU A 3 -7.75 12.95 19.07
C LEU A 3 -8.60 13.07 17.78
N SER A 4 -9.32 14.18 17.60
CA SER A 4 -8.90 15.40 16.91
C SER A 4 -8.82 15.14 15.41
N ILE A 5 -9.78 15.71 14.69
CA ILE A 5 -9.94 15.69 13.23
C ILE A 5 -8.60 15.87 12.50
N TYR A 6 -7.63 16.58 13.07
CA TYR A 6 -6.28 16.74 12.54
C TYR A 6 -5.47 15.45 12.39
N GLU A 7 -5.64 14.41 13.23
CA GLU A 7 -5.00 13.10 13.04
C GLU A 7 -5.57 12.39 11.80
N VAL A 8 -6.90 12.44 11.64
CA VAL A 8 -7.59 11.89 10.46
C VAL A 8 -7.32 12.74 9.22
N TYR A 9 -7.21 14.06 9.35
CA TYR A 9 -6.90 15.00 8.26
C TYR A 9 -5.44 14.94 7.85
N LEU A 10 -4.51 14.79 8.79
CA LEU A 10 -3.10 14.52 8.50
C LEU A 10 -2.96 13.15 7.88
N CYS A 11 -3.67 12.14 8.36
CA CYS A 11 -3.66 10.81 7.75
C CYS A 11 -4.27 10.87 6.35
N ILE A 12 -5.43 11.51 6.13
CA ILE A 12 -6.05 11.71 4.82
C ILE A 12 -5.17 12.58 3.92
N MET A 13 -4.60 13.69 4.39
CA MET A 13 -3.76 14.56 3.55
C MET A 13 -2.39 13.97 3.28
N PHE A 14 -1.81 13.22 4.23
CA PHE A 14 -0.60 12.42 4.02
C PHE A 14 -0.90 11.31 3.03
N PHE A 15 -2.04 10.64 3.16
CA PHE A 15 -2.48 9.59 2.26
C PHE A 15 -2.81 10.12 0.86
N LEU A 16 -3.51 11.25 0.73
CA LEU A 16 -3.77 11.93 -0.53
C LEU A 16 -2.46 12.48 -1.16
N ASN A 17 -1.47 12.91 -0.37
CA ASN A 17 -0.16 13.32 -0.90
C ASN A 17 0.70 12.11 -1.31
N LEU A 18 0.68 11.03 -0.52
CA LEU A 18 1.27 9.74 -0.82
C LEU A 18 0.69 9.16 -2.11
N GLU A 19 -0.64 9.18 -2.23
CA GLU A 19 -1.40 8.83 -3.43
C GLU A 19 -0.95 9.66 -4.62
N ARG A 20 -0.86 11.01 -4.54
CA ARG A 20 -0.51 11.85 -5.70
C ARG A 20 0.87 11.58 -6.31
N ASN A 21 1.85 11.13 -5.53
CA ASN A 21 3.20 10.86 -6.06
C ASN A 21 3.40 9.38 -6.42
N MET A 22 2.83 8.44 -5.65
CA MET A 22 2.91 7.01 -6.00
C MET A 22 1.94 6.60 -7.12
N ALA A 23 0.77 7.23 -7.23
CA ALA A 23 -0.21 6.92 -8.28
C ALA A 23 0.29 7.26 -9.70
N ARG A 24 1.28 8.16 -9.80
CA ARG A 24 1.87 8.55 -11.09
C ARG A 24 3.00 7.64 -11.53
N THR A 25 3.59 6.83 -10.64
CA THR A 25 4.72 5.97 -10.96
C THR A 25 4.28 4.53 -11.17
N ILE A 26 4.64 3.96 -12.33
CA ILE A 26 4.58 2.52 -12.56
C ILE A 26 5.58 1.87 -11.59
N LEU A 27 5.22 0.76 -10.96
CA LEU A 27 6.11 0.02 -10.07
C LEU A 27 7.19 -0.69 -10.90
N THR A 28 8.22 0.09 -11.27
CA THR A 28 9.41 -0.42 -11.95
C THR A 28 10.20 -1.31 -11.01
N ASP A 29 11.00 -2.22 -11.57
CA ASP A 29 11.87 -3.11 -10.79
C ASP A 29 12.81 -2.32 -9.86
N ALA A 30 13.34 -1.18 -10.32
CA ALA A 30 14.20 -0.31 -9.52
C ALA A 30 13.47 0.31 -8.31
N ILE A 31 12.19 0.65 -8.45
CA ILE A 31 11.36 1.13 -7.32
C ILE A 31 11.05 -0.04 -6.39
N TRP A 32 10.73 -1.20 -6.97
CA TRP A 32 10.45 -2.41 -6.22
C TRP A 32 11.64 -2.82 -5.34
N GLU A 33 12.86 -2.82 -5.87
CA GLU A 33 14.09 -3.14 -5.12
C GLU A 33 14.31 -2.22 -3.90
N LYS A 34 13.88 -0.95 -3.99
CA LYS A 34 13.93 -0.02 -2.85
C LYS A 34 12.84 -0.32 -1.81
N ILE A 35 11.67 -0.78 -2.23
CA ILE A 35 10.50 -0.99 -1.37
C ILE A 35 10.52 -2.36 -0.70
N GLU A 36 10.90 -3.41 -1.42
CA GLU A 36 10.94 -4.80 -0.96
C GLU A 36 11.57 -4.99 0.44
N PRO A 37 12.75 -4.44 0.75
CA PRO A 37 13.37 -4.61 2.07
C PRO A 37 12.64 -3.88 3.21
N LEU A 38 11.77 -2.91 2.88
CA LEU A 38 10.98 -2.16 3.86
C LEU A 38 9.69 -2.89 4.24
N LEU A 39 9.30 -3.89 3.45
CA LEU A 39 8.10 -4.66 3.70
C LEU A 39 8.35 -5.69 4.81
N PRO A 40 7.35 -5.92 5.68
CA PRO A 40 7.48 -6.93 6.72
C PRO A 40 7.70 -8.29 6.07
N PRO A 41 8.46 -9.20 6.69
CA PRO A 41 8.71 -10.52 6.12
C PRO A 41 7.38 -11.19 5.76
N GLN A 42 7.36 -11.83 4.60
CA GLN A 42 6.18 -12.50 4.07
C GLN A 42 5.86 -13.66 5.04
N SER A 43 4.91 -13.42 5.95
CA SER A 43 4.62 -14.37 7.02
C SER A 43 4.06 -15.66 6.44
N GLY A 44 4.73 -16.79 6.69
CA GLY A 44 4.16 -18.12 6.47
C GLY A 44 5.16 -19.28 6.49
N CYS A 45 5.65 -19.67 7.66
CA CYS A 45 6.05 -21.08 7.90
C CYS A 45 4.84 -21.97 8.22
N TRP A 46 3.64 -21.39 8.40
CA TRP A 46 2.38 -22.09 8.61
C TRP A 46 1.26 -21.43 7.80
N GLY A 47 0.81 -22.06 6.70
CA GLY A 47 -0.35 -21.64 5.88
C GLY A 47 -0.12 -21.55 4.37
N ARG A 48 -1.17 -21.18 3.62
CA ARG A 48 -1.11 -20.95 2.15
C ARG A 48 -0.09 -19.84 1.86
N PRO A 49 0.85 -20.02 0.91
CA PRO A 49 1.86 -19.02 0.61
C PRO A 49 1.20 -17.67 0.33
N SER A 50 1.61 -16.66 1.09
CA SER A 50 1.15 -15.30 0.92
C SER A 50 1.46 -14.86 -0.51
N LYS A 51 0.48 -14.27 -1.22
CA LYS A 51 0.72 -13.69 -2.55
C LYS A 51 1.92 -12.74 -2.48
N SER A 52 2.75 -12.76 -3.53
CA SER A 52 3.93 -11.90 -3.66
C SER A 52 3.57 -10.47 -3.30
N HIS A 53 4.40 -9.85 -2.47
CA HIS A 53 4.20 -8.49 -2.00
C HIS A 53 4.07 -7.50 -3.16
N ARG A 54 4.77 -7.77 -4.26
CA ARG A 54 4.70 -6.99 -5.49
C ARG A 54 3.30 -6.95 -6.07
N PHE A 55 2.66 -8.11 -6.23
CA PHE A 55 1.30 -8.17 -6.79
C PHE A 55 0.27 -7.41 -5.96
N VAL A 56 0.38 -7.50 -4.63
CA VAL A 56 -0.53 -6.77 -3.75
C VAL A 56 -0.27 -5.27 -3.80
N LEU A 57 1.01 -4.87 -3.87
CA LEU A 57 1.38 -3.47 -4.01
C LEU A 57 0.88 -2.89 -5.34
N GLU A 58 1.02 -3.63 -6.46
CA GLU A 58 0.48 -3.24 -7.77
C GLU A 58 -1.04 -3.01 -7.73
N GLY A 59 -1.80 -3.92 -7.11
CA GLY A 59 -3.24 -3.76 -6.98
C GLY A 59 -3.63 -2.54 -6.12
N ILE A 60 -2.87 -2.27 -5.05
CA ILE A 60 -3.08 -1.09 -4.22
C ILE A 60 -2.75 0.20 -5.01
N LEU A 61 -1.65 0.22 -5.76
CA LEU A 61 -1.27 1.34 -6.62
C LEU A 61 -2.28 1.58 -7.73
N TRP A 62 -2.86 0.52 -8.29
CA TRP A 62 -3.94 0.62 -9.27
C TRP A 62 -5.13 1.38 -8.69
N ILE A 63 -5.58 1.04 -7.47
CA ILE A 63 -6.68 1.73 -6.77
C ILE A 63 -6.35 3.20 -6.54
N PHE A 64 -5.14 3.52 -6.12
CA PHE A 64 -4.73 4.93 -5.92
C PHE A 64 -4.66 5.71 -7.24
N ARG A 65 -4.32 5.05 -8.34
CA ARG A 65 -4.27 5.67 -9.66
C ARG A 65 -5.64 5.91 -10.27
N THR A 66 -6.56 4.97 -10.09
CA THR A 66 -7.90 5.05 -10.70
C THR A 66 -8.91 5.76 -9.79
N GLY A 67 -8.67 5.78 -8.48
CA GLY A 67 -9.66 6.20 -7.48
C GLY A 67 -10.86 5.26 -7.42
N ALA A 68 -10.80 4.10 -8.07
CA ALA A 68 -11.89 3.13 -8.10
C ALA A 68 -12.13 2.54 -6.70
N PRO A 69 -13.37 2.17 -6.36
CA PRO A 69 -13.64 1.50 -5.11
C PRO A 69 -12.92 0.14 -5.09
N TRP A 70 -12.48 -0.30 -3.91
CA TRP A 70 -11.76 -1.57 -3.75
C TRP A 70 -12.46 -2.78 -4.39
N ARG A 71 -13.80 -2.79 -4.42
CA ARG A 71 -14.59 -3.89 -5.01
C ARG A 71 -14.44 -4.01 -6.52
N ASP A 72 -14.00 -2.95 -7.18
CA ASP A 72 -13.77 -2.91 -8.63
C ASP A 72 -12.32 -3.23 -8.99
N LEU A 73 -11.50 -3.66 -8.01
CA LEU A 73 -10.13 -4.11 -8.26
C LEU A 73 -10.16 -5.29 -9.26
N PRO A 74 -9.42 -5.18 -10.38
CA PRO A 74 -9.30 -6.27 -11.33
C PRO A 74 -8.81 -7.57 -10.69
N GLU A 75 -9.42 -8.69 -11.08
CA GLU A 75 -9.12 -10.01 -10.50
C GLU A 75 -7.67 -10.47 -10.76
N GLU A 76 -7.00 -9.89 -11.76
CA GLU A 76 -5.58 -10.11 -12.06
C GLU A 76 -4.66 -9.78 -10.86
N TYR A 77 -5.05 -8.80 -10.03
CA TYR A 77 -4.33 -8.46 -8.79
C TYR A 77 -4.73 -9.36 -7.61
N GLY A 78 -5.80 -10.15 -7.78
CA GLY A 78 -6.35 -11.05 -6.79
C GLY A 78 -7.59 -10.53 -6.07
N PRO A 79 -8.04 -11.26 -5.04
CA PRO A 79 -9.21 -10.87 -4.28
C PRO A 79 -9.01 -9.49 -3.63
N TRP A 80 -9.89 -8.54 -3.92
CA TRP A 80 -9.83 -7.18 -3.38
C TRP A 80 -9.70 -7.16 -1.85
N SER A 81 -10.35 -8.11 -1.16
CA SER A 81 -10.30 -8.25 0.30
C SER A 81 -8.91 -8.57 0.80
N SER A 82 -8.10 -9.30 0.04
CA SER A 82 -6.70 -9.60 0.38
C SER A 82 -5.82 -8.38 0.25
N CYS A 83 -6.01 -7.59 -0.81
CA CYS A 83 -5.30 -6.33 -1.04
C CYS A 83 -5.66 -5.31 0.05
N TYR A 84 -6.96 -5.10 0.30
CA TYR A 84 -7.44 -4.20 1.33
C TYR A 84 -6.96 -4.60 2.74
N ASN A 85 -7.05 -5.88 3.11
CA ASN A 85 -6.58 -6.33 4.41
C ASN A 85 -5.07 -6.14 4.59
N ARG A 86 -4.29 -6.28 3.51
CA ARG A 86 -2.85 -6.04 3.55
C ARG A 86 -2.54 -4.55 3.66
N PHE A 87 -3.23 -3.74 2.86
CA PHE A 87 -3.19 -2.29 2.93
C PHE A 87 -3.47 -1.78 4.35
N ASN A 88 -4.54 -2.27 4.99
CA ASN A 88 -4.91 -1.89 6.35
C ASN A 88 -3.87 -2.33 7.38
N ARG A 89 -3.35 -3.56 7.28
CA ARG A 89 -2.27 -4.05 8.16
C ARG A 89 -0.98 -3.23 8.02
N TRP A 90 -0.63 -2.82 6.81
CA TRP A 90 0.56 -2.00 6.57
C TRP A 90 0.40 -0.56 7.07
N SER A 91 -0.82 -0.01 6.95
CA SER A 91 -1.19 1.29 7.52
C SER A 91 -1.08 1.29 9.04
N ALA A 92 -1.63 0.29 9.71
CA ALA A 92 -1.55 0.15 11.15
C ALA A 92 -0.09 0.01 11.66
N LYS A 93 0.80 -0.52 10.83
CA LYS A 93 2.24 -0.68 11.13
C LYS A 93 3.10 0.52 10.73
N GLY A 94 2.52 1.54 10.11
CA GLY A 94 3.28 2.71 9.66
C GLY A 94 4.19 2.46 8.44
N ILE A 95 4.00 1.36 7.70
CA ILE A 95 4.89 0.96 6.60
C ILE A 95 4.81 1.93 5.42
N TRP A 96 3.63 2.49 5.16
CA TRP A 96 3.42 3.45 4.08
C TRP A 96 4.25 4.73 4.28
N GLN A 97 4.43 5.17 5.53
CA GLN A 97 5.30 6.29 5.88
C GLN A 97 6.77 5.98 5.54
N THR A 98 7.22 4.77 5.84
CA THR A 98 8.60 4.34 5.53
C THR A 98 8.84 4.26 4.03
N ILE A 99 7.89 3.69 3.27
CA ILE A 99 7.95 3.62 1.80
C ILE A 99 8.02 5.04 1.22
N TRP A 100 7.17 5.94 1.67
CA TRP A 100 7.17 7.33 1.24
C TRP A 100 8.53 8.00 1.42
N GLN A 101 9.11 7.90 2.62
CA GLN A 101 10.40 8.49 2.93
C GLN A 101 11.53 7.90 2.07
N ALA A 102 11.45 6.62 1.75
CA ALA A 102 12.41 5.96 0.86
C ALA A 102 12.29 6.40 -0.60
N LEU A 103 11.09 6.75 -1.06
CA LEU A 103 10.84 7.25 -2.42
C LEU A 103 11.12 8.74 -2.59
N GLN A 104 11.16 9.51 -1.50
CA GLN A 104 11.51 10.93 -1.52
C GLN A 104 13.03 11.21 -1.62
N ARG A 105 13.87 10.18 -1.49
CA ARG A 105 15.33 10.26 -1.57
C ARG A 105 15.87 9.76 -2.90
#